data_AF-B2TQX1-F1
#
_entry.id   AF-B2TQX1-F1
#
_cell.length_a   1.000
_cell.length_b   1.000
_cell.length_c   1.000
_cell.angle_alpha   90.00
_cell.angle_beta   90.00
_cell.angle_gamma   90.00
#
_symmetry.space_group_name_H-M   'P 1'
#
loop_
_entity.id
_entity.type
_entity.pdbx_description
1 polymer ?
#
loop_
_entity_poly.entity_id
_entity_poly.type
_entity_poly.pdbx_seq_one_letter_code
_entity_poly.pdbx_strand_id
1 'polypeptide(L)'
;MNSKKYGQDVFIEKINELKNKENFTLDDGIKSIKTLYDMKDKCELLSIRDTIDIVIFKIAQEIFFSKIAVNIFKYEKFRSKFSVDQNKIIWYEGVERVGSADGIKQIIFRETDNMEEILIEKFNGRSIRINEKAFILEWE
;
A
#
# COMPACT_ATOMS: atom_id res chain seq x y z
N MET A 1 21.56 -16.74 -21.44
CA MET A 1 21.45 -16.19 -20.07
C MET A 1 19.97 -15.96 -19.77
N ASN A 2 19.47 -16.51 -18.66
CA ASN A 2 18.05 -16.43 -18.28
C ASN A 2 17.69 -15.00 -17.86
N SER A 3 16.98 -14.26 -18.72
CA SER A 3 16.46 -12.91 -18.42
C SER A 3 15.65 -12.86 -17.12
N LYS A 4 14.96 -13.96 -16.77
CA LYS A 4 14.24 -14.10 -15.49
C LYS A 4 15.14 -14.00 -14.25
N LYS A 5 16.39 -14.47 -14.33
CA LYS A 5 17.34 -14.44 -13.21
C LYS A 5 17.86 -13.01 -12.98
N TYR A 6 18.16 -12.30 -14.07
CA TYR A 6 18.60 -10.90 -14.04
C TYR A 6 17.56 -9.95 -13.41
N GLY A 7 16.26 -10.21 -13.62
CA GLY A 7 15.20 -9.40 -13.01
C GLY A 7 15.08 -9.56 -11.48
N GLN A 8 15.47 -10.72 -10.94
CA GLN A 8 15.36 -11.01 -9.50
C GLN A 8 16.54 -10.46 -8.71
N ASP A 9 17.74 -10.44 -9.29
CA ASP A 9 18.91 -9.85 -8.66
C ASP A 9 18.68 -8.35 -8.37
N VAL A 10 18.02 -7.65 -9.31
CA VAL A 10 17.59 -6.25 -9.14
C VAL A 10 16.59 -6.09 -7.99
N PHE A 11 15.65 -7.03 -7.82
CA PHE A 11 14.73 -7.00 -6.69
C PHE A 11 15.45 -7.18 -5.36
N ILE A 12 16.38 -8.14 -5.28
CA ILE A 12 17.15 -8.41 -4.07
C ILE A 12 18.02 -7.21 -3.69
N GLU A 13 18.70 -6.60 -4.67
CA GLU A 13 19.50 -5.39 -4.46
C GLU A 13 18.65 -4.26 -3.87
N LYS A 14 17.48 -3.98 -4.48
CA LYS A 14 16.59 -2.91 -4.00
C LYS A 14 15.99 -3.21 -2.63
N ILE A 15 15.62 -4.46 -2.36
CA ILE A 15 15.15 -4.90 -1.05
C ILE A 15 16.25 -4.68 0.01
N ASN A 16 17.49 -5.04 -0.29
CA ASN A 16 18.62 -4.85 0.63
C ASN A 16 18.92 -3.37 0.87
N GLU A 17 18.88 -2.53 -0.17
CA GLU A 17 19.02 -1.08 -0.06
C GLU A 17 17.98 -0.50 0.92
N LEU A 18 16.70 -0.83 0.73
CA LEU A 18 15.62 -0.33 1.56
C LEU A 18 15.65 -0.92 2.98
N LYS A 19 16.01 -2.21 3.11
CA LYS A 19 16.12 -2.88 4.41
C LYS A 19 17.22 -2.26 5.28
N ASN A 20 18.32 -1.83 4.68
CA ASN A 20 19.49 -1.30 5.39
C ASN A 20 19.49 0.23 5.49
N LYS A 21 18.52 0.92 4.90
CA LYS A 21 18.36 2.37 5.09
C LYS A 21 18.08 2.66 6.57
N GLU A 22 18.78 3.64 7.12
CA GLU A 22 18.73 3.96 8.56
C GLU A 22 17.42 4.60 9.00
N ASN A 23 16.84 5.48 8.18
CA ASN A 23 15.65 6.24 8.51
C ASN A 23 14.80 6.50 7.26
N PHE A 24 13.48 6.57 7.43
CA PHE A 24 12.54 7.01 6.41
C PHE A 24 11.80 8.27 6.86
N THR A 25 11.72 9.26 5.97
CA THR A 25 10.67 10.28 6.07
C THR A 25 9.32 9.66 5.69
N LEU A 26 8.20 10.32 6.04
CA LEU A 26 6.88 9.83 5.65
C LEU A 26 6.77 9.66 4.12
N ASP A 27 7.15 10.69 3.37
CA ASP A 27 7.05 10.68 1.90
C ASP A 27 7.95 9.61 1.28
N ASP A 28 9.20 9.50 1.75
CA ASP A 28 10.14 8.47 1.28
C ASP A 28 9.65 7.06 1.61
N GLY A 29 9.09 6.88 2.81
CA GLY A 29 8.56 5.60 3.27
C GLY A 29 7.36 5.16 2.42
N ILE A 30 6.38 6.04 2.20
CA ILE A 30 5.22 5.75 1.34
C ILE A 30 5.65 5.46 -0.10
N LYS A 31 6.60 6.23 -0.65
CA LYS A 31 7.15 5.97 -1.99
C LYS A 31 7.84 4.60 -2.08
N SER A 32 8.61 4.25 -1.05
CA SER A 32 9.31 2.97 -0.98
C SER A 32 8.34 1.80 -0.86
N ILE A 33 7.29 1.93 -0.05
CA ILE A 33 6.22 0.94 0.10
C ILE A 33 5.50 0.70 -1.23
N LYS A 34 5.13 1.75 -1.96
CA LYS A 34 4.49 1.61 -3.28
C LYS A 34 5.41 0.88 -4.26
N THR A 35 6.68 1.26 -4.29
CA THR A 35 7.70 0.61 -5.13
C THR A 35 7.84 -0.88 -4.81
N LEU A 36 7.85 -1.23 -3.51
CA LEU A 36 7.93 -2.60 -3.05
C LEU A 36 6.70 -3.42 -3.48
N TYR A 37 5.49 -2.84 -3.42
CA TYR A 37 4.30 -3.49 -3.97
C TYR A 37 4.37 -3.64 -5.50
N ASP A 38 4.86 -2.64 -6.25
CA ASP A 38 5.07 -2.76 -7.71
C ASP A 38 6.04 -3.90 -8.05
N MET A 39 7.08 -4.07 -7.25
CA MET A 39 8.03 -5.19 -7.38
C MET A 39 7.37 -6.52 -7.03
N LYS A 40 6.55 -6.56 -5.97
CA LYS A 40 5.85 -7.76 -5.50
C LYS A 40 4.87 -8.31 -6.55
N ASP A 41 4.20 -7.44 -7.30
CA ASP A 41 3.27 -7.82 -8.36
C ASP A 41 3.99 -8.48 -9.55
N LYS A 42 5.24 -8.09 -9.80
CA LYS A 42 6.09 -8.60 -10.88
C LYS A 42 6.98 -9.78 -10.45
N CYS A 43 7.00 -10.12 -9.16
CA CYS A 43 7.87 -11.15 -8.61
C CYS A 43 7.18 -12.52 -8.61
N GLU A 44 7.77 -13.50 -9.30
CA GLU A 44 7.27 -14.88 -9.35
C GLU A 44 7.72 -15.72 -8.12
N LEU A 45 8.78 -15.33 -7.41
CA LEU A 45 9.31 -16.12 -6.28
C LEU A 45 8.67 -15.75 -4.94
N LEU A 46 8.00 -16.72 -4.32
CA LEU A 46 7.35 -16.56 -3.02
C LEU A 46 8.30 -16.05 -1.93
N SER A 47 9.51 -16.60 -1.83
CA SER A 47 10.48 -16.18 -0.80
C SER A 47 10.88 -14.71 -0.88
N ILE A 48 10.98 -14.15 -2.10
CA ILE A 48 11.25 -12.73 -2.31
C ILE A 48 10.01 -11.91 -1.95
N ARG A 49 8.81 -12.35 -2.33
CA ARG A 49 7.55 -11.68 -1.99
C ARG A 49 7.32 -11.58 -0.47
N ASP A 50 7.62 -12.65 0.27
CA ASP A 50 7.55 -12.66 1.74
C ASP A 50 8.56 -11.69 2.35
N THR A 51 9.77 -11.64 1.79
CA THR A 51 10.79 -10.67 2.19
C THR A 51 10.33 -9.24 1.94
N ILE A 52 9.69 -8.97 0.79
CA ILE A 52 9.10 -7.66 0.49
C ILE A 52 8.06 -7.27 1.54
N ASP A 53 7.16 -8.18 1.95
CA ASP A 53 6.16 -7.89 2.98
C ASP A 53 6.79 -7.52 4.32
N ILE A 54 7.86 -8.21 4.72
CA ILE A 54 8.62 -7.89 5.93
C ILE A 54 9.20 -6.48 5.84
N VAL A 55 9.80 -6.11 4.69
CA VAL A 55 10.39 -4.77 4.51
C VAL A 55 9.30 -3.69 4.47
N ILE A 56 8.16 -3.94 3.81
CA ILE A 56 7.01 -3.01 3.81
C ILE A 56 6.57 -2.73 5.25
N PHE A 57 6.41 -3.76 6.07
CA PHE A 57 5.98 -3.58 7.46
C PHE A 57 7.03 -2.89 8.33
N LYS A 58 8.33 -3.15 8.09
CA LYS A 58 9.42 -2.42 8.74
C LYS A 58 9.34 -0.92 8.41
N ILE A 59 9.26 -0.57 7.13
CA ILE A 59 9.16 0.84 6.69
C ILE A 59 7.90 1.49 7.29
N ALA A 60 6.76 0.81 7.25
CA ALA A 60 5.51 1.31 7.82
C ALA A 60 5.65 1.62 9.32
N GLN A 61 6.34 0.76 10.08
CA GLN A 61 6.62 0.99 11.49
C GLN A 61 7.51 2.23 11.70
N GLU A 62 8.56 2.41 10.91
CA GLU A 62 9.48 3.55 11.03
C GLU A 62 8.81 4.89 10.74
N ILE A 63 7.87 4.93 9.81
CA ILE A 63 7.09 6.15 9.49
C ILE A 63 5.82 6.30 10.35
N PHE A 64 5.65 5.45 11.38
CA PHE A 64 4.48 5.41 12.27
C PHE A 64 3.15 5.29 11.50
N PHE A 65 3.09 4.38 10.53
CA PHE A 65 1.93 4.12 9.70
C PHE A 65 1.38 2.72 9.99
N SER A 66 0.08 2.64 10.29
CA SER A 66 -0.57 1.37 10.66
C SER A 66 -0.31 0.25 9.65
N LYS A 67 0.02 -0.94 10.18
CA LYS A 67 0.18 -2.19 9.41
C LYS A 67 -1.08 -2.55 8.62
N ILE A 68 -2.26 -2.15 9.08
CA ILE A 68 -3.50 -2.39 8.35
C ILE A 68 -3.59 -1.39 7.20
N ALA A 69 -3.35 -0.11 7.48
CA ALA A 69 -3.42 0.96 6.50
C ALA A 69 -2.45 0.77 5.33
N VAL A 70 -1.25 0.24 5.58
CA VAL A 70 -0.25 0.03 4.51
C VAL A 70 -0.74 -0.93 3.42
N ASN A 71 -1.67 -1.83 3.75
CA ASN A 71 -2.25 -2.76 2.78
C ASN A 71 -3.13 -2.07 1.74
N ILE A 72 -3.50 -0.80 1.93
CA ILE A 72 -4.23 -0.03 0.91
C ILE A 72 -3.41 0.09 -0.39
N PHE A 73 -2.08 0.12 -0.28
CA PHE A 73 -1.18 0.20 -1.42
C PHE A 73 -0.99 -1.15 -2.10
N LYS A 74 -1.50 -2.26 -1.56
CA LYS A 74 -1.42 -3.57 -2.20
C LYS A 74 -2.15 -3.60 -3.54
N TYR A 75 -3.23 -2.82 -3.68
CA TYR A 75 -4.11 -2.86 -4.84
C TYR A 75 -3.58 -2.00 -6.00
N GLU A 76 -2.95 -2.65 -6.98
CA GLU A 76 -2.25 -2.01 -8.11
C GLU A 76 -3.07 -0.91 -8.78
N LYS A 77 -4.34 -1.17 -9.09
CA LYS A 77 -5.24 -0.21 -9.78
C LYS A 77 -5.47 1.10 -9.02
N PHE A 78 -5.39 1.07 -7.70
CA PHE A 78 -5.68 2.23 -6.84
C PHE A 78 -4.43 2.84 -6.21
N ARG A 79 -3.32 2.09 -6.15
CA ARG A 79 -2.07 2.44 -5.46
C ARG A 79 -1.54 3.84 -5.78
N SER A 80 -1.53 4.20 -7.06
CA SER A 80 -1.01 5.48 -7.54
C SER A 80 -1.91 6.66 -7.14
N LYS A 81 -3.22 6.41 -6.96
CA LYS A 81 -4.23 7.41 -6.61
C LYS A 81 -4.21 7.78 -5.13
N PHE A 82 -3.63 6.95 -4.27
CA PHE A 82 -3.51 7.26 -2.85
C PHE A 82 -2.35 8.22 -2.57
N SER A 83 -2.59 9.26 -1.78
CA SER A 83 -1.53 10.09 -1.18
C SER A 83 -1.69 10.12 0.34
N VAL A 84 -0.63 10.50 1.04
CA VAL A 84 -0.62 10.61 2.50
C VAL A 84 -0.06 11.98 2.84
N ASP A 85 -0.77 12.74 3.68
CA ASP A 85 -0.26 14.02 4.17
C ASP A 85 0.57 13.87 5.46
N GLN A 86 1.17 14.95 5.94
CA GLN A 86 2.00 14.95 7.16
C GLN A 86 1.24 14.53 8.43
N ASN A 87 -0.09 14.66 8.44
CA ASN A 87 -0.97 14.20 9.51
C ASN A 87 -1.35 12.71 9.35
N LYS A 88 -0.74 12.00 8.40
CA LYS A 88 -1.00 10.60 8.06
C LYS A 88 -2.45 10.36 7.65
N ILE A 89 -3.10 11.38 7.10
CA ILE A 89 -4.39 11.23 6.45
C ILE A 89 -4.14 10.70 5.04
N ILE A 90 -4.85 9.62 4.73
CA ILE A 90 -4.86 9.00 3.42
C ILE A 90 -5.91 9.71 2.58
N TRP A 91 -5.50 10.15 1.40
CA TRP A 91 -6.32 10.82 0.41
C TRP A 91 -6.39 9.98 -0.85
N TYR A 92 -7.54 10.00 -1.53
CA TYR A 92 -7.74 9.38 -2.84
C TYR A 92 -7.87 10.48 -3.90
N GLU A 93 -7.06 10.38 -4.96
CA GLU A 93 -6.91 11.37 -6.03
C GLU A 93 -6.58 12.79 -5.52
N GLY A 94 -6.06 12.90 -4.29
CA GLY A 94 -5.70 14.16 -3.65
C GLY A 94 -6.87 15.03 -3.22
N VAL A 95 -8.11 14.59 -3.46
CA VAL A 95 -9.34 15.36 -3.18
C VAL A 95 -10.16 14.72 -2.07
N GLU A 96 -10.22 13.39 -2.06
CA GLU A 96 -11.15 12.68 -1.22
C GLU A 96 -10.49 12.08 0.03
N ARG A 97 -11.06 12.35 1.20
CA ARG A 97 -10.49 11.87 2.47
C ARG A 97 -10.87 10.42 2.73
N VAL A 98 -9.90 9.52 2.64
CA VAL A 98 -10.08 8.10 2.99
C VAL A 98 -10.13 7.91 4.51
N GLY A 99 -9.20 8.54 5.24
CA GLY A 99 -9.14 8.43 6.70
C GLY A 99 -7.73 8.55 7.26
N SER A 100 -7.61 8.62 8.58
CA SER A 100 -6.31 8.50 9.24
C SER A 100 -5.80 7.05 9.15
N ALA A 101 -4.50 6.87 8.93
CA ALA A 101 -3.86 5.56 8.91
C ALA A 101 -4.16 4.72 10.17
N ASP A 102 -4.13 5.33 11.35
CA ASP A 102 -4.41 4.64 12.62
C ASP A 102 -5.91 4.43 12.86
N GLY A 103 -6.76 5.13 12.10
CA GLY A 103 -8.21 5.00 12.17
C GLY A 103 -8.78 3.83 11.35
N ILE A 104 -7.95 3.17 10.53
CA ILE A 104 -8.39 2.04 9.69
C ILE A 104 -8.41 0.76 10.52
N LYS A 105 -9.61 0.19 10.64
CA LYS A 105 -9.85 -1.10 11.30
C LYS A 105 -9.63 -2.27 10.35
N GLN A 106 -10.14 -2.17 9.12
CA GLN A 106 -9.97 -3.22 8.11
C GLN A 106 -10.07 -2.67 6.68
N ILE A 107 -9.41 -3.38 5.77
CA ILE A 107 -9.45 -3.12 4.32
C ILE A 107 -9.85 -4.42 3.64
N ILE A 108 -10.97 -4.39 2.92
CA ILE A 108 -11.53 -5.54 2.20
C ILE A 108 -11.54 -5.22 0.72
N PHE A 109 -11.08 -6.16 -0.09
CA PHE A 109 -11.19 -6.10 -1.54
C PHE A 109 -12.30 -7.02 -2.01
N ARG A 110 -13.11 -6.54 -2.96
CA ARG A 110 -14.18 -7.31 -3.59
C ARG A 110 -14.25 -6.99 -5.08
N GLU A 111 -14.63 -7.99 -5.85
CA GLU A 111 -15.07 -7.80 -7.23
C GLU A 111 -16.59 -7.90 -7.24
N THR A 112 -17.29 -6.85 -7.70
CA THR A 112 -18.76 -6.80 -7.80
C THR A 112 -19.12 -6.28 -9.18
N ASP A 113 -19.96 -6.99 -9.93
CA ASP A 113 -20.41 -6.60 -11.28
C ASP A 113 -19.25 -6.23 -12.24
N ASN A 114 -18.18 -7.03 -12.23
CA ASN A 114 -16.94 -6.79 -12.99
C ASN A 114 -16.20 -5.49 -12.61
N MET A 115 -16.45 -4.95 -11.42
CA MET A 115 -15.77 -3.79 -10.87
C MET A 115 -14.99 -4.18 -9.62
N GLU A 116 -13.73 -3.75 -9.57
CA GLU A 116 -12.91 -3.87 -8.36
C GLU A 116 -13.28 -2.77 -7.37
N GLU A 117 -13.47 -3.15 -6.12
CA GLU A 117 -13.83 -2.24 -5.04
C GLU A 117 -12.96 -2.51 -3.79
N ILE A 118 -12.51 -1.42 -3.15
CA ILE A 118 -11.89 -1.45 -1.83
C ILE A 118 -12.91 -0.88 -0.84
N LEU A 119 -13.28 -1.68 0.16
CA LEU A 119 -14.02 -1.24 1.34
C LEU A 119 -13.06 -1.03 2.50
N ILE A 120 -13.13 0.15 3.12
CA ILE A 120 -12.29 0.56 4.24
C ILE A 120 -13.21 0.85 5.41
N GLU A 121 -13.14 0.04 6.44
CA GLU A 121 -13.87 0.28 7.68
C GLU A 121 -12.96 0.92 8.71
N LYS A 122 -13.53 1.87 9.45
CA LYS A 122 -12.84 2.65 10.46
C LYS A 122 -13.27 2.21 11.85
N PHE A 123 -12.43 2.47 12.85
CA PHE A 123 -12.77 2.15 14.25
C PHE A 123 -13.99 2.91 14.78
N ASN A 124 -14.34 4.05 14.18
CA ASN A 124 -15.49 4.85 14.57
C ASN A 124 -16.82 4.38 13.92
N GLY A 125 -16.84 3.19 13.31
CA GLY A 125 -18.03 2.62 12.67
C GLY A 125 -18.27 3.07 11.23
N ARG A 126 -17.64 4.16 10.79
CA ARG A 126 -17.79 4.64 9.40
C ARG A 126 -17.06 3.75 8.42
N SER A 127 -17.56 3.68 7.20
CA SER A 127 -16.90 2.99 6.10
C SER A 127 -16.79 3.86 4.85
N ILE A 128 -15.77 3.57 4.04
CA ILE A 128 -15.56 4.17 2.72
C ILE A 128 -15.41 3.07 1.70
N ARG A 129 -16.07 3.24 0.56
CA ARG A 129 -15.91 2.41 -0.63
C ARG A 129 -15.18 3.18 -1.72
N ILE A 130 -14.21 2.55 -2.36
CA ILE A 130 -13.41 3.10 -3.46
C ILE A 130 -13.50 2.16 -4.64
N ASN A 131 -13.88 2.67 -5.81
CA ASN A 131 -13.91 1.95 -7.07
C ASN A 131 -13.53 2.89 -8.23
N GLU A 132 -13.37 2.34 -9.44
CA GLU A 132 -12.91 3.10 -10.63
C GLU A 132 -13.88 4.21 -11.06
N LYS A 133 -15.17 4.13 -10.69
CA LYS A 133 -16.19 5.12 -11.07
C LYS A 133 -16.34 6.27 -10.07
N ALA A 134 -15.53 6.31 -9.01
CA ALA A 134 -15.53 7.33 -7.97
C ALA A 134 -16.92 7.55 -7.34
N PHE A 135 -17.25 6.76 -6.32
CA PHE A 135 -18.28 7.15 -5.36
C PHE A 135 -17.89 6.71 -3.94
N ILE A 136 -17.36 7.67 -3.17
CA ILE A 136 -17.27 7.55 -1.72
C ILE A 136 -18.70 7.71 -1.19
N LEU A 137 -19.37 6.59 -0.98
CA LEU A 137 -20.50 6.56 -0.08
C LEU A 137 -19.89 6.44 1.31
N GLU A 138 -19.87 7.54 2.09
CA GLU A 138 -19.80 7.39 3.54
C GLU A 138 -21.11 6.71 3.95
N TRP A 139 -21.02 5.51 4.52
CA TRP A 139 -22.14 4.85 5.18
C TRP A 139 -21.98 5.04 6.68
N GLU A 140 -23.05 5.53 7.33
CA GLU A 140 -23.22 5.54 8.79
C GLU A 140 -23.77 4.20 9.28
#